data_AF-A0A7W7CBH5-F1
#
_entry.id   AF-A0A7W7CBH5-F1
#
_cell.length_a   1.000
_cell.length_b   1.000
_cell.length_c   1.000
_cell.angle_alpha   90.00
_cell.angle_beta   90.00
_cell.angle_gamma   90.00
#
_symmetry.space_group_name_H-M   'P 1'
#
loop_
_entity.id
_entity.type
_entity.pdbx_description
1 polymer ?
#
loop_
_entity_poly.entity_id
_entity_poly.type
_entity_poly.pdbx_seq_one_letter_code
_entity_poly.pdbx_strand_id
1 'polypeptide(L)' 'MSRIVLITGANRGIGLATARLLAAEGDRVIMTGRDPDAIRTRSAPPPRS' A
#
# COMPACT_ATOMS: atom_id res chain seq x y z
N MET A 1 -2.29 18.17 3.45
CA MET A 1 -2.96 17.76 2.21
C MET A 1 -2.55 16.30 1.95
N SER A 2 -3.47 15.35 1.79
CA SER A 2 -3.10 13.95 1.52
C SER A 2 -2.78 13.73 0.04
N ARG A 3 -1.74 12.97 -0.28
CA ARG A 3 -1.36 12.67 -1.67
C ARG A 3 -2.11 11.44 -2.19
N ILE A 4 -2.13 11.29 -3.51
CA ILE A 4 -2.51 10.03 -4.18
C ILE A 4 -1.22 9.40 -4.70
N VAL A 5 -0.96 8.15 -4.34
CA VAL A 5 0.30 7.45 -4.67
C VAL A 5 0.00 6.13 -5.38
N LEU A 6 0.55 5.94 -6.58
CA LEU A 6 0.50 4.68 -7.31
C LEU A 6 1.81 3.90 -7.10
N ILE A 7 1.70 2.66 -6.61
CA ILE A 7 2.84 1.77 -6.39
C ILE A 7 2.70 0.53 -7.26
N THR A 8 3.71 0.27 -8.09
CA THR A 8 3.86 -0.97 -8.85
C THR A 8 4.65 -2.00 -8.06
N GLY A 9 4.33 -3.29 -8.21
CA GLY A 9 4.98 -4.35 -7.43
C GLY A 9 4.67 -4.27 -5.93
N ALA A 10 3.50 -3.75 -5.56
CA ALA A 10 3.10 -3.51 -4.16
C ALA A 10 2.65 -4.79 -3.42
N ASN A 11 2.81 -5.96 -4.01
CA ASN A 11 2.34 -7.22 -3.44
C ASN A 11 3.30 -7.83 -2.39
N ARG A 12 4.56 -7.37 -2.32
CA ARG A 12 5.58 -7.87 -1.35
C ARG A 12 6.78 -6.91 -1.24
N GLY A 13 7.69 -7.23 -0.32
CA GLY A 13 8.99 -6.58 -0.20
C GLY A 13 8.88 -5.07 0.01
N ILE A 14 9.76 -4.31 -0.66
CA ILE A 14 9.83 -2.85 -0.54
C ILE A 14 8.51 -2.19 -0.95
N GLY A 15 7.90 -2.61 -2.06
CA GLY A 15 6.66 -2.01 -2.53
C GLY A 15 5.52 -2.08 -1.51
N LEU A 16 5.39 -3.22 -0.81
CA LEU A 16 4.39 -3.38 0.26
C LEU A 16 4.74 -2.55 1.51
N ALA A 17 6.02 -2.51 1.89
CA ALA A 17 6.47 -1.72 3.03
C ALA A 17 6.22 -0.22 2.80
N THR A 18 6.56 0.28 1.61
CA THR A 18 6.29 1.66 1.20
C THR A 18 4.79 1.96 1.19
N ALA A 19 3.96 1.06 0.66
CA ALA A 19 2.51 1.23 0.64
C ALA A 19 1.93 1.40 2.06
N ARG A 20 2.41 0.59 3.02
CA ARG A 20 1.98 0.64 4.42
C ARG A 20 2.39 1.94 5.10
N LEU A 21 3.63 2.39 4.90
CA LEU A 21 4.15 3.61 5.51
C LEU A 21 3.37 4.84 5.02
N LEU A 22 3.18 4.96 3.71
CA LEU A 22 2.43 6.08 3.12
C LEU A 22 0.95 6.07 3.54
N ALA A 23 0.32 4.90 3.60
CA ALA A 23 -1.05 4.78 4.11
C ALA A 23 -1.16 5.18 5.59
N ALA A 24 -0.16 4.84 6.41
CA ALA A 24 -0.09 5.25 7.81
C ALA A 24 0.08 6.78 7.96
N GLU A 25 0.80 7.43 7.05
CA GLU A 25 0.94 8.89 7.00
C GLU A 25 -0.35 9.61 6.56
N GLY A 26 -1.34 8.87 6.04
CA GLY A 26 -2.63 9.41 5.59
C GLY A 26 -2.73 9.65 4.10
N ASP A 27 -1.77 9.16 3.32
CA ASP A 27 -1.87 9.18 1.86
C ASP A 27 -2.83 8.11 1.35
N ARG A 28 -3.47 8.41 0.21
CA ARG A 28 -4.31 7.47 -0.52
C ARG A 28 -3.45 6.64 -1.45
N VAL A 29 -3.21 5.39 -1.10
CA VAL A 29 -2.30 4.50 -1.84
C VAL A 29 -3.07 3.56 -2.75
N ILE A 30 -2.67 3.51 -4.03
CA ILE A 30 -3.13 2.58 -5.04
C ILE A 30 -2.02 1.55 -5.27
N MET A 31 -2.32 0.29 -4.96
CA MET A 31 -1.39 -0.84 -5.08
C MET A 31 -1.66 -1.61 -6.35
N THR A 32 -0.62 -1.91 -7.14
CA THR A 32 -0.73 -2.73 -8.35
C THR A 32 0.30 -3.87 -8.38
N GLY A 33 -0.05 -4.95 -9.07
CA GLY A 33 0.76 -6.17 -9.21
C GLY A 33 0.00 -7.25 -9.97
N ARG A 34 0.70 -8.32 -10.32
CA ARG A 34 0.16 -9.40 -11.17
C ARG A 34 -0.86 -10.31 -10.48
N ASP A 35 -0.82 -10.37 -9.16
CA ASP A 35 -1.68 -11.21 -8.33
C ASP A 35 -2.60 -10.30 -7.49
N PRO A 36 -3.87 -10.14 -7.88
CA PRO A 36 -4.81 -9.27 -7.18
C PRO A 36 -5.19 -9.81 -5.79
N ASP A 37 -5.15 -11.13 -5.57
CA ASP A 37 -5.54 -11.73 -4.28
C ASP A 37 -4.44 -11.52 -3.23
N ALA A 38 -3.17 -11.63 -3.65
CA ALA A 38 -2.04 -11.26 -2.81
C ALA A 38 -2.06 -9.77 -2.41
N ILE A 39 -2.56 -8.89 -3.28
CA ILE A 39 -2.71 -7.46 -2.98
C ILE A 39 -3.84 -7.24 -1.97
N ARG A 40 -5.01 -7.83 -2.21
CA ARG A 40 -6.20 -7.68 -1.36
C ARG A 40 -5.96 -8.14 0.07
N THR A 41 -5.24 -9.26 0.23
CA THR A 41 -4.91 -9.81 1.55
C THR A 41 -3.97 -8.88 2.34
N ARG A 42 -3.19 -8.03 1.66
CA ARG A 42 -2.09 -7.26 2.26
C ARG A 42 -2.31 -5.75 2.27
N SER A 43 -3.45 -5.26 1.74
CA SER A 43 -3.75 -3.84 1.58
C SER A 43 -4.30 -3.14 2.84
N ALA A 44 -4.44 -3.86 3.95
CA ALA A 44 -4.92 -3.25 5.19
C ALA A 44 -3.86 -2.28 5.77
N PRO A 45 -4.24 -1.03 6.09
CA PRO A 45 -3.34 -0.09 6.75
C PRO A 45 -3.08 -0.54 8.20
N PRO A 46 -1.88 -0.29 8.76
CA PRO A 46 -1.61 -0.56 10.17
C PRO A 46 -2.52 0.31 11.07
N PRO A 47 -2.88 -0.17 12.27
CA PRO A 47 -3.64 0.62 13.24
C PRO A 47 -2.84 1.87 13.61
N ARG A 48 -3.52 3.02 13.66
CA ARG A 48 -2.93 4.27 14.15
C ARG A 48 -2.90 4.21 15.67
N SER A 49 -1.70 4.39 16.25
CA SER A 49 -1.48 4.54 17.70
C SER A 49 -2.10 5.82 18.22
#